data_AF-A0A7V9G6U2-F1
#
_entry.id   AF-A0A7V9G6U2-F1
#
_cell.length_a   1.000
_cell.length_b   1.000
_cell.length_c   1.000
_cell.angle_alpha   90.00
_cell.angle_beta   90.00
_cell.angle_gamma   90.00
#
_symmetry.space_group_name_H-M   'P 1'
#
loop_
_entity.id
_entity.type
_entity.pdbx_description
1 polymer ?
#
loop_
_entity_poly.entity_id
_entity_poly.type
_entity_poly.pdbx_seq_one_letter_code
_entity_poly.pdbx_strand_id
1 'polypeptide(L)'
;MPSSTACAWLEPYLGKIVVCDLDEFFLVIGTLAAIGDGHLAFADADLHDHREANSTKEVYIVETRKIGVRVNRSRLSVPMRRLVAISCLDEVVA
;
A
#
# COMPACT_ATOMS: atom_id res chain seq x y z
N MET A 1 13.94 -16.70 17.87
CA MET A 1 13.87 -15.29 17.41
C MET A 1 12.49 -14.79 17.79
N PRO A 2 12.35 -13.67 18.51
CA PRO A 2 11.04 -13.25 18.99
C PRO A 2 10.17 -12.89 17.80
N SER A 3 9.09 -13.65 17.58
CA SER A 3 8.00 -13.25 16.68
C SER A 3 7.41 -11.98 17.26
N SER A 4 7.62 -10.85 16.58
CA SER A 4 7.00 -9.58 16.95
C SER A 4 5.50 -9.67 16.72
N THR A 5 4.73 -9.94 17.78
CA THR A 5 3.26 -9.93 17.76
C THR A 5 2.68 -8.55 17.37
N ALA A 6 3.51 -7.50 17.42
CA ALA A 6 3.09 -6.11 17.19
C ALA A 6 2.54 -5.87 15.77
N CYS A 7 2.88 -6.73 14.81
CA CYS A 7 2.45 -6.59 13.41
C CYS A 7 1.55 -7.73 12.94
N ALA A 8 1.07 -8.61 13.85
CA ALA A 8 0.22 -9.75 13.49
C ALA A 8 -1.05 -9.33 12.72
N TRP A 9 -1.57 -8.14 13.01
CA TRP A 9 -2.74 -7.58 12.32
C TRP A 9 -2.51 -7.30 10.82
N LEU A 10 -1.25 -7.23 10.38
CA LEU A 10 -0.88 -7.02 8.98
C LEU A 10 -0.75 -8.32 8.17
N GLU A 11 -0.65 -9.47 8.84
CA GLU A 11 -0.50 -10.78 8.20
C GLU A 11 -1.60 -11.09 7.17
N PRO A 12 -2.89 -10.73 7.38
CA PRO A 12 -3.95 -10.97 6.39
C PRO A 12 -3.76 -10.26 5.05
N TYR A 13 -2.86 -9.28 4.97
CA TYR A 13 -2.56 -8.51 3.77
C TYR A 13 -1.35 -9.04 2.99
N LEU A 14 -0.56 -9.94 3.59
CA LEU A 14 0.67 -10.45 2.99
C LEU A 14 0.36 -11.21 1.69
N GLY A 15 1.10 -10.89 0.63
CA GLY A 15 0.91 -11.45 -0.71
C GLY A 15 -0.27 -10.86 -1.49
N LYS A 16 -1.03 -9.93 -0.91
CA LYS A 16 -2.16 -9.27 -1.58
C LYS A 16 -1.74 -7.92 -2.17
N ILE A 17 -2.45 -7.49 -3.21
CA ILE A 17 -2.41 -6.12 -3.68
C ILE A 17 -3.20 -5.27 -2.71
N VAL A 18 -2.53 -4.32 -2.07
CA VAL A 18 -3.11 -3.45 -1.04
C VAL A 18 -3.04 -2.00 -1.43
N VAL A 19 -3.92 -1.21 -0.81
CA VAL A 19 -3.88 0.24 -0.77
C VAL A 19 -3.36 0.62 0.60
N CYS A 20 -2.29 1.42 0.67
CA CYS A 20 -1.76 1.97 1.90
C CYS A 20 -1.79 3.50 1.85
N ASP A 21 -2.58 4.09 2.74
CA ASP A 21 -2.56 5.53 2.99
C ASP A 21 -1.42 5.87 3.95
N LEU A 22 -0.62 6.86 3.57
CA LEU A 22 0.47 7.37 4.39
C LEU A 22 0.09 8.69 5.07
N ASP A 23 0.80 9.05 6.14
CA ASP A 23 0.60 10.28 6.95
C ASP A 23 0.92 11.59 6.21
N GLU A 24 1.06 11.54 4.89
CA GLU A 24 1.34 12.66 3.99
C GLU A 24 0.47 12.56 2.72
N PHE A 25 0.84 13.28 1.66
CA PHE A 25 0.15 13.25 0.37
C PHE A 25 0.39 11.97 -0.43
N PHE A 26 1.08 10.97 0.15
CA PHE A 26 1.44 9.74 -0.53
C PHE A 26 0.42 8.63 -0.31
N LEU A 27 0.37 7.77 -1.32
CA LEU A 27 -0.41 6.54 -1.42
C LEU A 27 0.52 5.46 -1.97
N VAL A 28 0.45 4.24 -1.43
CA VAL A 28 1.07 3.08 -2.05
C VAL A 28 0.01 2.11 -2.50
N ILE A 29 0.08 1.66 -3.75
CA ILE A 29 -0.70 0.52 -4.25
C ILE A 29 0.26 -0.53 -4.78
N GLY A 30 0.23 -1.74 -4.24
CA GLY A 30 1.16 -2.80 -4.66
C GLY A 30 1.02 -4.07 -3.85
N THR A 31 1.81 -5.09 -4.19
CA THR A 31 1.77 -6.36 -3.45
C THR A 31 2.55 -6.22 -2.14
N LEU A 32 1.91 -6.42 -0.99
CA LEU A 32 2.64 -6.47 0.29
C LEU A 32 3.49 -7.74 0.33
N ALA A 33 4.79 -7.61 0.08
CA ALA A 33 5.70 -8.73 -0.11
C ALA A 33 6.31 -9.22 1.21
N ALA A 34 6.56 -8.31 2.16
CA ALA A 34 7.06 -8.66 3.48
C ALA A 34 6.69 -7.62 4.54
N ILE A 35 6.58 -8.08 5.77
CA ILE A 35 6.47 -7.25 6.98
C ILE A 35 7.80 -7.39 7.71
N GLY A 36 8.61 -6.34 7.71
CA GLY A 36 9.88 -6.31 8.39
C GLY A 36 9.82 -5.57 9.73
N ASP A 37 10.95 -5.51 10.42
CA ASP A 37 11.07 -4.71 11.65
C ASP A 37 10.95 -3.22 11.30
N GLY A 38 9.77 -2.65 11.58
CA GLY A 38 9.46 -1.23 11.41
C GLY A 38 9.21 -0.75 9.98
N HIS A 39 9.13 -1.66 8.99
CA HIS A 39 8.88 -1.30 7.60
C HIS A 39 8.00 -2.34 6.87
N LEU A 40 7.30 -1.88 5.84
CA LEU A 40 6.55 -2.71 4.91
C LEU A 40 7.29 -2.72 3.58
N ALA A 41 7.50 -3.91 3.03
CA ALA A 41 8.11 -4.08 1.72
C ALA A 41 7.05 -4.48 0.69
N PHE A 42 7.08 -3.82 -0.46
CA PHE A 42 6.15 -4.02 -1.56
C PHE A 42 6.88 -4.46 -2.83
N ALA A 43 6.21 -5.29 -3.61
CA ALA A 43 6.60 -5.65 -4.97
C ALA A 43 5.59 -5.06 -5.95
N ASP A 44 6.08 -4.67 -7.13
CA ASP A 44 5.27 -4.13 -8.24
C ASP A 44 4.31 -3.04 -7.76
N ALA A 45 4.90 -1.99 -7.20
CA ALA A 45 4.19 -0.94 -6.49
C ALA A 45 4.12 0.36 -7.30
N ASP A 46 3.03 1.08 -7.07
CA ASP A 46 2.84 2.48 -7.38
C ASP A 46 2.97 3.30 -6.09
N LEU A 47 4.02 4.13 -6.00
CA LEU A 47 4.09 5.20 -5.01
C LEU A 47 3.56 6.47 -5.66
N HIS A 48 2.37 6.88 -5.26
CA HIS A 48 1.66 7.99 -5.85
C HIS A 48 1.69 9.22 -4.93
N ASP A 49 2.23 10.34 -5.41
CA ASP A 49 2.09 11.64 -4.75
C ASP A 49 0.79 12.30 -5.23
N HIS A 50 -0.16 12.45 -4.33
CA HIS A 50 -1.45 13.02 -4.65
C HIS A 50 -1.39 14.48 -5.13
N ARG A 51 -0.32 15.21 -4.80
CA ARG A 51 -0.14 16.60 -5.25
C ARG A 51 0.16 16.70 -6.75
N GLU A 52 0.59 15.61 -7.37
CA GLU A 52 0.87 15.52 -8.80
C GLU A 52 -0.34 15.02 -9.60
N ALA A 53 -1.47 14.75 -8.93
CA ALA A 53 -2.66 14.16 -9.51
C ALA A 53 -3.74 15.19 -9.84
N ASN A 54 -4.49 14.92 -10.91
CA ASN A 54 -5.67 15.71 -11.32
C ASN A 54 -7.00 15.13 -10.78
N SER A 55 -6.95 14.10 -9.92
CA SER A 55 -8.11 13.39 -9.38
C SER A 55 -7.96 13.20 -7.88
N THR A 56 -9.06 12.97 -7.15
CA THR A 56 -9.01 12.63 -5.71
C THR A 56 -8.36 11.25 -5.47
N LYS A 57 -7.87 10.98 -4.25
CA LYS A 57 -7.30 9.68 -3.88
C LYS A 57 -8.31 8.55 -4.14
N GLU A 58 -9.57 8.76 -3.77
CA GLU A 58 -10.66 7.80 -3.98
C GLU A 58 -10.84 7.45 -5.45
N VAL A 59 -10.95 8.46 -6.33
CA VAL A 59 -11.06 8.25 -7.77
C VAL A 59 -9.85 7.50 -8.31
N TYR A 60 -8.65 7.87 -7.86
CA TYR A 60 -7.41 7.20 -8.29
C TYR A 60 -7.39 5.72 -7.90
N ILE A 61 -7.79 5.38 -6.67
CA ILE A 61 -7.84 4.00 -6.18
C ILE A 61 -8.88 3.18 -6.96
N VAL A 62 -10.08 3.73 -7.18
CA VAL A 62 -11.15 3.07 -7.95
C VAL A 62 -10.71 2.78 -9.38
N GLU A 63 -10.08 3.77 -10.04
CA GLU A 63 -9.56 3.58 -11.39
C GLU A 63 -8.43 2.54 -11.41
N THR A 64 -7.53 2.57 -10.42
CA THR A 64 -6.45 1.58 -10.29
C THR A 64 -6.99 0.16 -10.12
N ARG A 65 -8.08 -0.03 -9.37
CA ARG A 65 -8.76 -1.34 -9.27
C ARG A 65 -9.28 -1.83 -10.62
N LYS A 66 -9.78 -0.92 -11.48
CA LYS A 66 -10.32 -1.26 -12.81
C LYS A 66 -9.23 -1.56 -13.84
N ILE A 67 -8.17 -0.75 -13.87
CA ILE A 67 -7.15 -0.80 -14.93
C ILE A 67 -5.88 -1.56 -14.53
N GLY A 68 -5.74 -1.90 -13.24
CA GLY A 68 -4.55 -2.49 -12.66
C GLY A 68 -3.57 -1.44 -12.10
N VAL A 69 -2.61 -1.93 -11.30
CA VAL A 69 -1.58 -1.11 -10.66
C VAL A 69 -0.64 -0.51 -11.69
N ARG A 70 -0.46 0.81 -11.65
CA ARG A 70 0.50 1.54 -12.50
C ARG A 70 1.90 1.45 -11.90
N VAL A 71 2.51 0.27 -12.00
CA VAL A 71 3.82 -0.02 -11.39
C VAL A 71 4.86 1.01 -11.83
N ASN A 72 5.36 1.79 -10.86
CA ASN A 72 6.46 2.74 -11.07
C ASN A 72 7.68 2.41 -10.20
N ARG A 73 7.58 1.40 -9.33
CA ARG A 73 8.68 0.80 -8.57
C ARG A 73 8.50 -0.72 -8.55
N SER A 74 9.49 -1.46 -9.04
CA SER A 74 9.51 -2.93 -8.92
C SER A 74 9.68 -3.40 -7.48
N ARG A 75 10.36 -2.60 -6.64
CA ARG A 75 10.51 -2.80 -5.19
C ARG A 75 10.39 -1.48 -4.46
N LEU A 76 9.66 -1.47 -3.35
CA LEU A 76 9.46 -0.30 -2.50
C LEU A 76 9.48 -0.73 -1.03
N SER A 77 10.08 0.08 -0.16
CA SER A 77 9.99 -0.11 1.29
C SER A 77 9.52 1.19 1.94
N VAL A 78 8.53 1.08 2.82
CA VAL A 78 7.93 2.23 3.51
C VAL A 78 8.04 2.02 5.03
N PRO A 79 8.46 3.05 5.80
CA PRO A 79 8.44 2.97 7.24
C PRO A 79 7.01 2.72 7.74
N MET A 80 6.81 1.68 8.55
CA MET A 80 5.48 1.30 9.05
C MET A 80 4.84 2.42 9.88
N ARG A 81 5.65 3.23 10.58
CA ARG A 81 5.20 4.41 11.33
C ARG A 81 4.49 5.47 10.49
N ARG A 82 4.62 5.42 9.17
CA ARG A 82 3.97 6.34 8.21
C ARG A 82 2.58 5.84 7.80
N LEU A 83 2.24 4.57 8.08
CA LEU A 83 0.98 3.97 7.67
C LEU A 83 -0.17 4.55 8.50
N VAL A 84 -1.16 5.11 7.81
CA VAL A 84 -2.42 5.57 8.40
C VAL A 84 -3.48 4.48 8.29
N ALA A 85 -3.62 3.87 7.11
CA ALA A 85 -4.58 2.82 6.85
C ALA A 85 -4.08 1.84 5.78
N ILE A 86 -4.61 0.63 5.81
CA ILE A 86 -4.36 -0.41 4.80
C ILE A 86 -5.66 -1.16 4.50
N SER A 87 -5.89 -1.50 3.23
CA SER A 87 -6.97 -2.36 2.78
C SER A 87 -6.54 -3.18 1.55
N CYS A 88 -7.24 -4.26 1.25
CA CYS A 88 -7.02 -4.96 -0.02
C CYS A 88 -7.63 -4.15 -1.17
N LEU A 89 -6.94 -4.06 -2.31
CA LEU A 89 -7.42 -3.30 -3.47
C LEU A 89 -8.73 -3.88 -4.04
N ASP A 90 -8.92 -5.20 -3.95
CA ASP A 90 -10.13 -5.89 -4.41
C ASP A 90 -11.36 -5.64 -3.51
N GLU A 91 -11.13 -5.28 -2.25
CA GLU A 91 -12.16 -4.93 -1.26
C GLU A 91 -12.62 -3.45 -1.34
N VAL A 92 -12.02 -2.64 -2.21
CA VAL A 92 -12.49 -1.27 -2.47
C VAL A 92 -13.88 -1.32 -3.13
N VAL A 93 -14.88 -0.68 -2.52
CA VAL A 93 -16.30 -0.84 -2.92
C VAL A 93 -16.86 0.24 -3.86
N ALA A 94 -16.16 1.35 -4.05
CA ALA A 94 -16.64 2.50 -4.82
C ALA A 94 -16.72 2.26 -6.34
#